data_AF-G8TWB2-F1
#
_entry.id   AF-G8TWB2-F1
#
_cell.length_a   1.000
_cell.length_b   1.000
_cell.length_c   1.000
_cell.angle_alpha   90.00
_cell.angle_beta   90.00
_cell.angle_gamma   90.00
#
_symmetry.space_group_name_H-M   'P 1'
#
loop_
_entity.id
_entity.type
_entity.pdbx_description
1 polymer ?
#
loop_
_entity_poly.entity_id
_entity_poly.type
_entity_poly.pdbx_seq_one_letter_code
_entity_poly.pdbx_strand_id
1 'polypeptide(L)'
;MGRWMWQEDERAADGFLIPGPFTGQQIRERWGSLFPDDAQALWHRTDGHITPIRWGTVGGMTFAAGEALELPGIPVAAGPLLYVMSRLLGPGGCPWDRQQTSMTLLRYLLDESYEAAEALVAQDWDGFEDELGDVLLQIVFHAALLPKTDFASIVQRQTQKLIRRHPHVFQADEAHTGEEVRQRWEALKAGEPPRPLKARWVYPALVAAKRAAKAGDHPKSAVFQAILESLEVYLTQSPGKIEEILGDAAWAVSEAARRHHQDAEWALWQRVVALASI
;
A
#
# COMPACT_ATOMS: atom_id res chain seq x y z
N MET A 1 23.03 16.50 17.96
CA MET A 1 21.55 16.40 18.00
C MET A 1 21.21 14.94 17.82
N GLY A 2 20.75 14.29 18.89
CA GLY A 2 20.80 12.83 19.08
C GLY A 2 20.02 12.03 18.04
N ARG A 3 20.67 10.98 17.54
CA ARG A 3 20.11 9.93 16.69
C ARG A 3 19.10 9.16 17.56
N TRP A 4 17.81 9.18 17.22
CA TRP A 4 16.82 8.32 17.85
C TRP A 4 17.23 6.87 17.55
N MET A 5 17.69 6.18 18.58
CA MET A 5 18.14 4.80 18.53
C MET A 5 17.29 4.09 19.58
N TRP A 6 16.39 3.23 19.12
CA TRP A 6 15.51 2.42 19.96
C TRP A 6 16.34 1.67 21.02
N GLN A 7 15.99 1.82 22.29
CA GLN A 7 16.66 1.14 23.40
C GLN A 7 16.16 -0.31 23.50
N GLU A 8 17.04 -1.24 23.86
CA GLU A 8 16.83 -2.70 23.78
C GLU A 8 15.72 -3.24 24.69
N ASP A 9 15.28 -2.47 25.70
CA ASP A 9 14.32 -2.92 26.72
C ASP A 9 12.84 -2.66 26.36
N GLU A 10 12.55 -2.09 25.18
CA GLU A 10 11.16 -1.82 24.72
C GLU A 10 10.59 -2.93 23.79
N ARG A 11 11.27 -4.09 23.68
CA ARG A 11 10.98 -5.15 22.68
C ARG A 11 10.39 -6.45 23.25
N ALA A 12 9.25 -6.39 23.92
CA ALA A 12 8.37 -7.56 24.06
C ALA A 12 7.24 -7.43 23.02
N ALA A 13 7.44 -7.99 21.82
CA ALA A 13 6.88 -9.28 21.40
C ALA A 13 5.40 -9.18 20.97
N ASP A 14 5.20 -9.09 19.64
CA ASP A 14 4.02 -9.56 18.90
C ASP A 14 2.67 -8.85 19.09
N GLY A 15 2.27 -8.07 18.08
CA GLY A 15 0.94 -7.47 17.96
C GLY A 15 0.94 -5.95 18.16
N PHE A 16 -0.17 -5.29 17.88
CA PHE A 16 -0.40 -3.90 18.31
C PHE A 16 -0.60 -3.89 19.83
N LEU A 17 0.45 -4.26 20.56
CA LEU A 17 0.57 -4.14 21.99
C LEU A 17 0.88 -2.70 22.29
N ILE A 18 0.00 -2.08 23.06
CA ILE A 18 0.26 -0.77 23.63
C ILE A 18 0.97 -1.06 24.96
N PRO A 19 2.28 -0.80 25.09
CA PRO A 19 2.99 -1.03 26.34
C PRO A 19 2.62 0.07 27.34
N GLY A 20 2.44 -0.32 28.60
CA GLY A 20 2.25 0.60 29.70
C GLY A 20 3.52 1.43 29.97
N PRO A 21 3.40 2.54 30.73
CA PRO A 21 2.19 2.92 31.47
C PRO A 21 1.24 3.84 30.68
N PHE A 22 -0.06 3.58 30.77
CA PHE A 22 -1.13 4.46 30.26
C PHE A 22 -2.44 4.20 31.00
N THR A 23 -3.40 5.12 30.86
CA THR A 23 -4.79 4.88 31.28
C THR A 23 -5.60 4.39 30.10
N GLY A 24 -6.49 3.42 30.33
CA GLY A 24 -7.34 2.92 29.26
C GLY A 24 -8.35 3.96 28.75
N GLN A 25 -8.59 5.05 29.49
CA GLN A 25 -9.29 6.23 28.97
C GLN A 25 -8.55 6.86 27.77
N GLN A 26 -7.23 7.02 27.83
CA GLN A 26 -6.43 7.55 26.71
C GLN A 26 -6.56 6.65 25.46
N ILE A 27 -6.68 5.35 25.67
CA ILE A 27 -6.87 4.36 24.60
C ILE A 27 -8.28 4.47 24.01
N ARG A 28 -9.30 4.60 24.86
CA ARG A 28 -10.70 4.77 24.44
C ARG A 28 -10.94 6.10 23.71
N GLU A 29 -10.27 7.17 24.10
CA GLU A 29 -10.33 8.45 23.37
C GLU A 29 -9.74 8.33 21.96
N ARG A 30 -8.69 7.53 21.80
CA ARG A 30 -7.98 7.37 20.52
C ARG A 30 -8.64 6.35 19.58
N TRP A 31 -9.18 5.26 20.13
CA TRP A 31 -9.61 4.09 19.37
C TRP A 31 -10.98 3.53 19.79
N GLY A 32 -11.66 4.15 20.75
CA GLY A 32 -12.90 3.62 21.33
C GLY A 32 -14.03 3.41 20.32
N SER A 33 -14.11 4.25 19.28
CA SER A 33 -15.11 4.14 18.22
C SER A 33 -14.82 3.07 17.16
N LEU A 34 -13.63 2.45 17.19
CA LEU A 34 -13.21 1.48 16.18
C LEU A 34 -13.71 0.06 16.44
N PHE A 35 -14.06 -0.25 17.69
CA PHE A 35 -14.48 -1.59 18.09
C PHE A 35 -15.75 -1.52 18.96
N PRO A 36 -16.69 -2.47 18.81
CA PRO A 36 -17.85 -2.52 19.69
C PRO A 36 -17.43 -2.89 21.11
N ASP A 37 -18.21 -2.50 22.12
CA ASP A 37 -17.84 -2.65 23.53
C ASP A 37 -17.71 -4.11 24.00
N ASP A 38 -18.35 -5.04 23.29
CA ASP A 38 -18.28 -6.49 23.52
C ASP A 38 -17.09 -7.16 22.83
N ALA A 39 -16.31 -6.42 22.02
CA ALA A 39 -15.13 -6.97 21.36
C ALA A 39 -14.05 -7.41 22.38
N GLN A 40 -13.34 -8.50 22.07
CA GLN A 40 -12.33 -9.07 22.94
C GLN A 40 -10.95 -8.44 22.69
N ALA A 41 -10.39 -7.79 23.70
CA ALA A 41 -8.99 -7.35 23.78
C ALA A 41 -8.18 -8.31 24.67
N LEU A 42 -6.85 -8.29 24.60
CA LEU A 42 -5.99 -9.08 25.49
C LEU A 42 -5.11 -8.18 26.36
N TRP A 43 -5.10 -8.42 27.67
CA TRP A 43 -4.21 -7.74 28.62
C TRP A 43 -3.03 -8.64 28.96
N HIS A 44 -1.84 -8.21 28.57
CA HIS A 44 -0.58 -8.84 28.89
C HIS A 44 -0.07 -8.28 30.21
N ARG A 45 0.13 -9.16 31.20
CA ARG A 45 0.50 -8.78 32.56
C ARG A 45 2.00 -8.99 32.80
N THR A 46 2.54 -8.33 33.82
CA THR A 46 3.97 -8.42 34.19
C THR A 46 4.41 -9.82 34.61
N ASP A 47 3.48 -10.68 35.00
CA ASP A 47 3.71 -12.09 35.35
C ASP A 47 3.69 -13.03 34.13
N GLY A 48 3.53 -12.49 32.92
CA GLY A 48 3.46 -13.24 31.67
C GLY A 48 2.08 -13.83 31.35
N HIS A 49 1.07 -13.61 32.20
CA HIS A 49 -0.29 -14.04 31.90
C HIS A 49 -0.99 -13.11 30.91
N ILE A 50 -1.68 -13.71 29.94
CA ILE A 50 -2.54 -13.00 28.98
C ILE A 50 -3.99 -13.20 29.39
N THR A 51 -4.66 -12.09 29.72
CA THR A 51 -6.05 -12.09 30.22
C THR A 51 -6.97 -11.48 29.17
N PRO A 52 -7.95 -12.23 28.64
CA PRO A 52 -8.99 -11.65 27.79
C PRO A 52 -9.82 -10.63 28.56
N ILE A 53 -10.01 -9.45 27.97
CA ILE A 53 -10.84 -8.37 28.53
C ILE A 53 -11.80 -7.84 27.48
N ARG A 54 -12.92 -7.24 27.92
CA ARG A 54 -13.87 -6.61 27.00
C ARG A 54 -13.41 -5.21 26.64
N TRP A 55 -13.53 -4.83 25.38
CA TRP A 55 -13.11 -3.51 24.92
C TRP A 55 -13.82 -2.37 25.65
N GLY A 56 -15.09 -2.54 25.98
CA GLY A 56 -15.87 -1.58 26.77
C GLY A 56 -15.33 -1.34 28.17
N THR A 57 -14.59 -2.29 28.76
CA THR A 57 -14.05 -2.16 30.12
C THR A 57 -12.71 -1.44 30.16
N VAL A 58 -12.01 -1.32 29.03
CA VAL A 58 -10.67 -0.72 28.95
C VAL A 58 -10.66 0.70 29.51
N GLY A 59 -11.71 1.50 29.27
CA GLY A 59 -11.77 2.90 29.72
C GLY A 59 -11.57 3.11 31.23
N GLY A 60 -11.94 2.11 32.05
CA GLY A 60 -11.79 2.15 33.50
C GLY A 60 -10.51 1.51 34.04
N MET A 61 -9.61 1.07 33.16
CA MET A 61 -8.39 0.33 33.53
C MET A 61 -7.15 1.22 33.49
N THR A 62 -6.13 0.82 34.23
CA THR A 62 -4.78 1.41 34.17
C THR A 62 -3.80 0.28 33.92
N PHE A 63 -2.83 0.52 33.04
CA PHE A 63 -1.82 -0.44 32.66
C PHE A 63 -0.48 0.06 33.18
N ALA A 64 0.21 -0.76 33.97
CA ALA A 64 1.49 -0.42 34.58
C ALA A 64 2.67 -0.62 33.60
N ALA A 65 3.84 -0.10 33.96
CA ALA A 65 5.06 -0.40 33.22
C ALA A 65 5.33 -1.93 33.23
N GLY A 66 5.55 -2.51 32.05
CA GLY A 66 5.69 -3.96 31.87
C GLY A 66 4.38 -4.71 31.62
N GLU A 67 3.23 -4.03 31.62
CA GLU A 67 1.97 -4.56 31.10
C GLU A 67 1.72 -4.06 29.67
N ALA A 68 0.84 -4.73 28.92
CA ALA A 68 0.45 -4.26 27.59
C ALA A 68 -1.01 -4.60 27.24
N LEU A 69 -1.60 -3.82 26.34
CA LEU A 69 -2.95 -4.04 25.81
C LEU A 69 -2.89 -4.39 24.32
N GLU A 70 -3.52 -5.50 23.96
CA GLU A 70 -3.77 -5.94 22.59
C GLU A 70 -5.20 -5.60 22.15
N LEU A 71 -5.35 -4.98 20.98
CA LEU A 71 -6.64 -4.49 20.49
C LEU A 71 -7.54 -5.59 19.89
N PRO A 72 -8.88 -5.44 19.94
CA PRO A 72 -9.80 -6.46 19.43
C PRO A 72 -9.74 -6.71 17.92
N GLY A 73 -9.90 -7.98 17.52
CA GLY A 73 -10.21 -8.36 16.13
C GLY A 73 -9.11 -8.10 15.10
N ILE A 74 -7.91 -7.70 15.52
CA ILE A 74 -6.73 -7.67 14.67
C ILE A 74 -6.03 -9.01 14.86
N PRO A 75 -5.96 -9.89 13.84
CA PRO A 75 -5.16 -11.09 13.96
C PRO A 75 -3.72 -10.68 14.32
N VAL A 76 -3.19 -11.32 15.35
CA VAL A 76 -1.80 -11.25 15.84
C VAL A 76 -0.76 -11.64 14.75
N ALA A 77 -1.19 -11.91 13.52
CA ALA A 77 -0.41 -12.55 12.47
C ALA A 77 0.82 -11.75 11.99
N ALA A 78 0.81 -10.42 12.07
CA ALA A 78 1.97 -9.61 11.70
C ALA A 78 3.03 -9.51 12.81
N GLY A 79 2.68 -9.86 14.06
CA GLY A 79 3.56 -9.76 15.22
C GLY A 79 4.89 -10.49 15.04
N PRO A 80 4.87 -11.80 14.75
CA PRO A 80 6.08 -12.59 14.50
C PRO A 80 6.95 -12.02 13.37
N LEU A 81 6.34 -11.54 12.27
CA LEU A 81 7.06 -10.94 11.15
C LEU A 81 7.75 -9.62 11.55
N LEU A 82 7.04 -8.76 12.29
CA LEU A 82 7.60 -7.52 12.83
C LEU A 82 8.73 -7.79 13.81
N TYR A 83 8.60 -8.82 14.65
CA TYR A 83 9.66 -9.26 15.55
C TYR A 83 10.90 -9.73 14.79
N VAL A 84 10.73 -10.63 13.82
CA VAL A 84 11.82 -11.11 12.95
C VAL A 84 12.52 -9.94 12.27
N MET A 85 11.77 -9.01 11.67
CA MET A 85 12.33 -7.81 11.06
C MET A 85 13.14 -6.97 12.06
N SER A 86 12.64 -6.79 13.29
CA SER A 86 13.35 -6.05 14.34
C SER A 86 14.67 -6.73 14.75
N ARG A 87 14.73 -8.07 14.70
CA ARG A 87 15.93 -8.87 14.99
C ARG A 87 16.93 -8.80 13.84
N LEU A 88 16.46 -8.87 12.59
CA LEU A 88 17.30 -8.72 11.40
C LEU A 88 17.98 -7.34 11.36
N LEU A 89 17.26 -6.27 11.73
CA LEU A 89 17.79 -4.91 11.71
C LEU A 89 18.51 -4.49 12.99
N GLY A 90 18.36 -5.26 14.07
CA GLY A 90 18.91 -4.96 15.40
C GLY A 90 20.43 -5.20 15.54
N PRO A 91 21.01 -4.88 16.71
CA PRO A 91 22.39 -5.24 17.04
C PRO A 91 22.62 -6.75 16.89
N GLY A 92 23.71 -7.15 16.24
CA GLY A 92 23.99 -8.55 15.93
C GLY A 92 23.07 -9.18 14.87
N GLY A 93 22.17 -8.41 14.27
CA GLY A 93 21.30 -8.83 13.17
C GLY A 93 22.04 -8.99 11.84
N CYS A 94 21.28 -9.30 10.78
CA CYS A 94 21.81 -9.59 9.46
C CYS A 94 22.53 -8.35 8.87
N PRO A 95 23.82 -8.47 8.49
CA PRO A 95 24.58 -7.34 7.96
C PRO A 95 24.07 -6.87 6.60
N TRP A 96 23.47 -7.74 5.79
CA TRP A 96 22.88 -7.38 4.50
C TRP A 96 21.59 -6.57 4.69
N ASP A 97 20.69 -7.01 5.57
CA ASP A 97 19.43 -6.32 5.86
C ASP A 97 19.68 -4.91 6.43
N ARG A 98 20.66 -4.80 7.33
CA ARG A 98 21.03 -3.53 7.96
C ARG A 98 21.66 -2.50 7.03
N GLN A 99 22.18 -2.92 5.87
CA GLN A 99 22.73 -2.03 4.85
C GLN A 99 21.65 -1.47 3.92
N GLN A 100 20.42 -2.02 3.97
CA GLN A 100 19.35 -1.61 3.08
C GLN A 100 18.80 -0.23 3.43
N THR A 101 18.26 0.42 2.41
CA THR A 101 17.48 1.65 2.51
C THR A 101 16.16 1.45 1.78
N SER A 102 15.16 2.30 2.03
CA SER A 102 13.91 2.24 1.26
C SER A 102 14.12 2.41 -0.25
N MET A 103 15.25 2.99 -0.68
CA MET A 103 15.56 3.11 -2.10
C MET A 103 16.14 1.81 -2.67
N THR A 104 17.03 1.13 -1.94
CA THR A 104 17.63 -0.14 -2.41
C THR A 104 16.60 -1.26 -2.44
N LEU A 105 15.60 -1.20 -1.56
CA LEU A 105 14.52 -2.19 -1.49
C LEU A 105 13.41 -2.02 -2.51
N LEU A 106 13.33 -0.85 -3.18
CA LEU A 106 12.25 -0.56 -4.13
C LEU A 106 12.18 -1.58 -5.26
N ARG A 107 13.33 -2.10 -5.71
CA ARG A 107 13.38 -3.13 -6.75
C ARG A 107 12.67 -4.40 -6.30
N TYR A 108 12.99 -4.91 -5.10
CA TYR A 108 12.38 -6.14 -4.59
C TYR A 108 10.87 -5.98 -4.45
N LEU A 109 10.37 -4.86 -3.91
CA LEU A 109 8.92 -4.59 -3.87
C LEU A 109 8.23 -4.70 -5.24
N LEU A 110 8.90 -4.28 -6.31
CA LEU A 110 8.37 -4.40 -7.67
C LEU A 110 8.46 -5.84 -8.17
N ASP A 111 9.61 -6.49 -7.98
CA ASP A 111 9.85 -7.88 -8.40
C ASP A 111 8.80 -8.81 -7.75
N GLU A 112 8.60 -8.77 -6.42
CA GLU A 112 7.58 -9.62 -5.74
C GLU A 112 6.14 -9.32 -6.20
N SER A 113 5.87 -8.05 -6.55
CA SER A 113 4.55 -7.69 -7.07
C SER A 113 4.29 -8.29 -8.47
N TYR A 114 5.33 -8.48 -9.27
CA TYR A 114 5.24 -9.15 -10.56
C TYR A 114 5.15 -10.67 -10.39
N GLU A 115 5.92 -11.25 -9.48
CA GLU A 115 5.87 -12.68 -9.18
C GLU A 115 4.48 -13.08 -8.62
N ALA A 116 3.89 -12.27 -7.72
CA ALA A 116 2.51 -12.45 -7.29
C ALA A 116 1.50 -12.39 -8.46
N ALA A 117 1.70 -11.47 -9.40
CA ALA A 117 0.82 -11.37 -10.57
C ALA A 117 0.99 -12.57 -11.52
N GLU A 118 2.21 -13.08 -11.69
CA GLU A 118 2.50 -14.27 -12.47
C GLU A 118 1.83 -15.50 -11.87
N ALA A 119 2.03 -15.74 -10.57
CA ALA A 119 1.42 -16.87 -9.85
C ALA A 119 -0.12 -16.85 -9.95
N LEU A 120 -0.74 -15.67 -9.81
CA LEU A 120 -2.18 -15.49 -9.97
C LEU A 120 -2.65 -15.87 -11.38
N VAL A 121 -1.95 -15.42 -12.42
CA VAL A 121 -2.30 -15.73 -13.82
C VAL A 121 -2.09 -17.22 -14.13
N ALA A 122 -1.05 -17.83 -13.55
CA ALA A 122 -0.76 -19.24 -13.65
C ALA A 122 -1.74 -20.14 -12.86
N GLN A 123 -2.62 -19.55 -12.03
CA GLN A 123 -3.49 -20.26 -11.08
C GLN A 123 -2.70 -21.12 -10.07
N ASP A 124 -1.46 -20.71 -9.77
CA ASP A 124 -0.65 -21.31 -8.72
C ASP A 124 -1.00 -20.64 -7.38
N TRP A 125 -1.92 -21.25 -6.64
CA TRP A 125 -2.44 -20.67 -5.40
C TRP A 125 -1.43 -20.70 -4.26
N ASP A 126 -0.60 -21.74 -4.20
CA ASP A 126 0.45 -21.86 -3.18
C ASP A 126 1.55 -20.82 -3.45
N GLY A 127 1.99 -20.70 -4.71
CA GLY A 127 2.90 -19.64 -5.13
C GLY A 127 2.31 -18.24 -4.88
N PHE A 128 1.03 -18.02 -5.22
CA PHE A 128 0.40 -16.72 -4.99
C PHE A 128 0.33 -16.34 -3.50
N GLU A 129 0.10 -17.31 -2.60
CA GLU A 129 0.14 -17.07 -1.15
C GLU A 129 1.55 -16.67 -0.68
N ASP A 130 2.59 -17.34 -1.18
CA ASP A 130 4.00 -17.07 -0.85
C ASP A 130 4.40 -15.65 -1.29
N GLU A 131 4.12 -15.29 -2.54
CA GLU A 131 4.47 -13.98 -3.10
C GLU A 131 3.71 -12.82 -2.44
N LEU A 132 2.46 -13.04 -2.01
CA LEU A 132 1.74 -12.06 -1.19
C LEU A 132 2.41 -11.85 0.17
N GLY A 133 3.02 -12.91 0.73
CA GLY A 133 3.87 -12.85 1.91
C GLY A 133 5.11 -11.99 1.68
N ASP A 134 5.78 -12.14 0.55
CA ASP A 134 6.97 -11.36 0.21
C ASP A 134 6.65 -9.89 -0.09
N VAL A 135 5.53 -9.59 -0.74
CA VAL A 135 5.02 -8.21 -0.84
C VAL A 135 4.75 -7.62 0.56
N LEU A 136 4.18 -8.40 1.49
CA LEU A 136 3.95 -7.95 2.87
C LEU A 136 5.28 -7.71 3.62
N LEU A 137 6.27 -8.58 3.44
CA LEU A 137 7.62 -8.41 3.98
C LEU A 137 8.21 -7.07 3.54
N GLN A 138 8.10 -6.70 2.26
CA GLN A 138 8.61 -5.42 1.75
C GLN A 138 7.92 -4.23 2.41
N ILE A 139 6.59 -4.29 2.64
CA ILE A 139 5.85 -3.25 3.37
C ILE A 139 6.39 -3.09 4.80
N VAL A 140 6.61 -4.21 5.50
CA VAL A 140 7.15 -4.23 6.87
C VAL A 140 8.59 -3.69 6.90
N PHE A 141 9.43 -4.06 5.94
CA PHE A 141 10.81 -3.60 5.84
C PHE A 141 10.87 -2.08 5.61
N HIS A 142 10.10 -1.56 4.66
CA HIS A 142 10.00 -0.12 4.42
C HIS A 142 9.48 0.63 5.65
N ALA A 143 8.51 0.08 6.36
CA ALA A 143 8.01 0.67 7.60
C ALA A 143 9.10 0.76 8.67
N ALA A 144 9.93 -0.28 8.83
CA ALA A 144 11.01 -0.31 9.82
C ALA A 144 12.15 0.69 9.52
N LEU A 145 12.40 1.00 8.24
CA LEU A 145 13.49 1.91 7.83
C LEU A 145 13.09 3.40 7.79
N LEU A 146 11.79 3.72 7.74
CA LEU A 146 11.31 5.09 7.61
C LEU A 146 11.25 5.81 8.98
N PRO A 147 11.79 7.04 9.12
CA PRO A 147 11.96 7.69 10.42
C PRO A 147 10.66 8.20 11.07
N LYS A 148 9.57 8.30 10.31
CA LYS A 148 8.28 8.85 10.76
C LYS A 148 7.10 7.95 10.36
N THR A 149 7.38 6.67 10.15
CA THR A 149 6.40 5.70 9.68
C THR A 149 6.68 4.38 10.37
N ASP A 150 5.60 3.65 10.64
CA ASP A 150 5.61 2.30 11.17
C ASP A 150 4.48 1.53 10.50
N PHE A 151 4.46 0.21 10.68
CA PHE A 151 3.43 -0.62 10.08
C PHE A 151 2.02 -0.19 10.55
N ALA A 152 1.92 0.20 11.82
CA ALA A 152 0.70 0.69 12.44
C ALA A 152 0.07 1.89 11.74
N SER A 153 0.87 2.91 11.46
CA SER A 153 0.44 4.14 10.79
C SER A 153 0.07 3.91 9.33
N ILE A 154 0.71 2.97 8.64
CA ILE A 154 0.33 2.54 7.28
C ILE A 154 -1.07 1.91 7.30
N VAL A 155 -1.28 0.92 8.17
CA VAL A 155 -2.58 0.24 8.34
C VAL A 155 -3.66 1.25 8.72
N GLN A 156 -3.43 2.06 9.76
CA GLN A 156 -4.39 3.07 10.22
C GLN A 156 -4.78 4.04 9.09
N ARG A 157 -3.80 4.56 8.35
CA ARG A 157 -4.05 5.49 7.24
C ARG A 157 -4.86 4.85 6.12
N GLN A 158 -4.54 3.60 5.78
CA GLN A 158 -5.26 2.87 4.74
C GLN A 158 -6.69 2.52 5.18
N THR A 159 -6.88 2.07 6.43
CA THR A 159 -8.19 1.78 7.02
C THR A 159 -9.09 3.01 7.03
N GLN A 160 -8.63 4.14 7.55
CA GLN A 160 -9.40 5.40 7.56
C GLN A 160 -9.80 5.84 6.14
N LYS A 161 -8.89 5.66 5.18
CA LYS A 161 -9.15 5.98 3.77
C LYS A 161 -10.18 5.05 3.15
N LEU A 162 -10.17 3.75 3.47
CA LEU A 162 -11.17 2.80 3.01
C LEU A 162 -12.54 3.11 3.60
N ILE A 163 -12.63 3.34 4.91
CA ILE A 163 -13.88 3.73 5.59
C ILE A 163 -14.47 4.98 4.93
N ARG A 164 -13.65 6.03 4.74
CA ARG A 164 -14.10 7.28 4.09
C ARG A 164 -14.61 7.06 2.65
N ARG A 165 -14.04 6.10 1.91
CA ARG A 165 -14.39 5.83 0.50
C ARG A 165 -15.56 4.87 0.33
N HIS A 166 -16.04 4.26 1.41
CA HIS A 166 -17.20 3.37 1.41
C HIS A 166 -18.25 3.83 2.42
N PRO A 167 -18.76 5.08 2.31
CA PRO A 167 -19.80 5.55 3.22
C PRO A 167 -21.06 4.69 3.16
N HIS A 168 -21.36 4.08 2.01
CA HIS A 168 -22.48 3.14 1.85
C HIS A 168 -22.35 1.83 2.66
N VAL A 169 -21.13 1.49 3.11
CA VAL A 169 -20.89 0.33 3.99
C VAL A 169 -20.82 0.76 5.46
N PHE A 170 -20.19 1.91 5.74
CA PHE A 170 -19.82 2.32 7.10
C PHE A 170 -20.64 3.49 7.67
N GLN A 171 -21.59 4.04 6.91
CA GLN A 171 -22.48 5.15 7.28
C GLN A 171 -23.88 4.90 6.70
N ALA A 172 -24.85 5.76 7.04
CA ALA A 172 -26.22 5.70 6.51
C ALA A 172 -26.33 6.32 5.10
N ASP A 173 -25.38 6.02 4.22
CA ASP A 173 -25.39 6.48 2.83
C ASP A 173 -25.93 5.36 1.92
N GLU A 174 -26.70 5.74 0.90
CA GLU A 174 -27.42 4.78 0.06
C GLU A 174 -26.75 4.66 -1.31
N ALA A 175 -25.88 3.66 -1.51
CA ALA A 175 -25.46 3.22 -2.83
C ALA A 175 -25.80 1.74 -2.97
N HIS A 176 -26.69 1.41 -3.89
CA HIS A 176 -27.34 0.11 -3.97
C HIS A 176 -26.84 -0.72 -5.17
N THR A 177 -26.09 -0.11 -6.08
CA THR A 177 -25.50 -0.80 -7.24
C THR A 177 -23.99 -0.57 -7.35
N GLY A 178 -23.29 -1.53 -7.98
CA GLY A 178 -21.84 -1.42 -8.20
C GLY A 178 -21.44 -0.20 -9.05
N GLU A 179 -22.32 0.25 -9.94
CA GLU A 179 -22.10 1.45 -10.76
C GLU A 179 -22.22 2.74 -9.93
N GLU A 180 -23.23 2.84 -9.06
CA GLU A 180 -23.38 3.95 -8.11
C GLU A 180 -22.18 4.04 -7.17
N VAL A 181 -21.71 2.89 -6.67
CA VAL A 181 -20.49 2.81 -5.84
C VAL A 181 -19.28 3.31 -6.61
N ARG A 182 -19.10 2.91 -7.88
CA ARG A 182 -17.97 3.35 -8.72
C ARG A 182 -18.00 4.86 -8.97
N GLN A 183 -19.14 5.41 -9.35
CA GLN A 183 -19.29 6.85 -9.62
C GLN A 183 -18.99 7.69 -8.37
N ARG A 184 -19.48 7.26 -7.20
CA ARG A 184 -19.17 7.93 -5.92
C ARG A 184 -17.70 7.83 -5.54
N TRP A 185 -17.09 6.67 -5.75
CA TRP A 185 -15.67 6.49 -5.49
C TRP A 185 -14.80 7.41 -6.37
N GLU A 186 -15.18 7.62 -7.63
CA GLU A 186 -14.53 8.57 -8.52
C GLU A 186 -14.72 10.02 -8.05
N ALA A 187 -15.93 10.40 -7.62
CA ALA A 187 -16.21 11.72 -7.06
C ALA A 187 -15.42 12.00 -5.77
N LEU A 188 -15.39 11.05 -4.83
CA LEU A 188 -14.60 11.15 -3.60
C LEU A 188 -13.09 11.25 -3.88
N LYS A 189 -12.61 10.59 -4.94
CA LYS A 189 -11.22 10.73 -5.40
C LYS A 189 -10.94 12.08 -6.05
N ALA A 190 -11.89 12.65 -6.79
CA ALA A 190 -11.72 13.93 -7.46
C ALA A 190 -11.61 15.12 -6.47
N GLY A 191 -12.23 15.00 -5.29
CA GLY A 191 -12.10 15.98 -4.20
C GLY A 191 -10.78 15.92 -3.42
N GLU A 192 -9.93 14.90 -3.65
CA GLU A 192 -8.61 14.82 -3.01
C GLU A 192 -7.58 15.65 -3.82
N PRO A 193 -6.66 16.38 -3.16
CA PRO A 193 -5.66 17.17 -3.87
C PRO A 193 -4.84 16.26 -4.81
N PRO A 194 -4.61 16.69 -6.08
CA PRO A 194 -3.88 15.88 -7.03
C PRO A 194 -2.50 15.56 -6.46
N ARG A 195 -2.13 14.26 -6.43
CA ARG A 195 -0.77 13.87 -6.05
C ARG A 195 0.17 14.27 -7.18
N PRO A 196 1.06 15.25 -6.99
CA PRO A 196 2.03 15.60 -8.01
C PRO A 196 2.89 14.38 -8.34
N LEU A 197 3.09 14.14 -9.63
CA LEU A 197 3.90 13.04 -10.14
C LEU A 197 5.40 13.38 -9.99
N LYS A 198 5.91 13.35 -8.75
CA LYS A 198 7.29 13.75 -8.43
C LYS A 198 8.36 12.74 -8.84
N ALA A 199 8.00 11.46 -9.04
CA ALA A 199 8.92 10.39 -9.42
C ALA A 199 8.28 9.50 -10.50
N ARG A 200 8.18 10.03 -11.73
CA ARG A 200 7.57 9.31 -12.88
C ARG A 200 8.36 8.08 -13.33
N TRP A 201 9.60 7.94 -12.86
CA TRP A 201 10.54 6.91 -13.29
C TRP A 201 10.30 5.51 -12.71
N VAL A 202 9.45 5.38 -11.70
CA VAL A 202 9.21 4.13 -10.94
C VAL A 202 8.12 3.25 -11.58
N TYR A 203 7.37 3.77 -12.56
CA TYR A 203 6.29 3.04 -13.21
C TYR A 203 6.76 2.45 -14.54
N PRO A 204 6.24 1.29 -14.97
CA PRO A 204 6.19 0.97 -16.39
C PRO A 204 5.68 2.18 -17.16
N ALA A 205 6.34 2.53 -18.25
CA ALA A 205 6.17 3.78 -18.96
C ALA A 205 4.71 3.97 -19.41
N LEU A 206 4.00 2.89 -19.74
CA LEU A 206 2.56 2.90 -20.02
C LEU A 206 1.70 3.28 -18.80
N VAL A 207 2.04 2.78 -17.61
CA VAL A 207 1.35 3.16 -16.36
C VAL A 207 1.64 4.62 -16.03
N ALA A 208 2.88 5.06 -16.24
CA ALA A 208 3.28 6.46 -16.08
C ALA A 208 2.51 7.38 -17.04
N ALA A 209 2.42 6.99 -18.31
CA ALA A 209 1.72 7.71 -19.38
C ALA A 209 0.21 7.80 -19.10
N LYS A 210 -0.44 6.70 -18.69
CA LYS A 210 -1.86 6.68 -18.30
C LYS A 210 -2.15 7.68 -17.17
N ARG A 211 -1.26 7.76 -16.18
CA ARG A 211 -1.40 8.70 -15.06
C ARG A 211 -1.17 10.15 -15.46
N ALA A 212 -0.19 10.41 -16.33
CA ALA A 212 0.05 11.73 -16.90
C ALA A 212 -1.18 12.19 -17.73
N ALA A 213 -1.69 11.33 -18.62
CA ALA A 213 -2.87 11.63 -19.43
C ALA A 213 -4.10 11.94 -18.56
N LYS A 214 -4.32 11.19 -17.47
CA LYS A 214 -5.41 11.47 -16.51
C LYS A 214 -5.26 12.84 -15.83
N ALA A 215 -4.04 13.34 -15.66
CA ALA A 215 -3.76 14.68 -15.14
C ALA A 215 -3.84 15.78 -16.23
N GLY A 216 -4.14 15.42 -17.48
CA GLY A 216 -4.13 16.33 -18.62
C GLY A 216 -2.76 16.47 -19.30
N ASP A 217 -1.73 15.78 -18.82
CA ASP A 217 -0.37 15.85 -19.36
C ASP A 217 -0.16 14.81 -20.48
N HIS A 218 0.03 15.28 -21.70
CA HIS A 218 0.26 14.43 -22.87
C HIS A 218 1.10 15.15 -23.94
N PRO A 219 1.76 14.42 -24.86
CA PRO A 219 2.48 15.06 -25.96
C PRO A 219 1.57 15.91 -26.85
N LYS A 220 2.03 17.09 -27.27
CA LYS A 220 1.31 17.99 -28.18
C LYS A 220 1.79 17.91 -29.64
N SER A 221 2.57 16.90 -29.99
CA SER A 221 3.17 16.75 -31.32
C SER A 221 2.14 16.29 -32.36
N ALA A 222 2.29 16.71 -33.62
CA ALA A 222 1.44 16.27 -34.73
C ALA A 222 1.37 14.74 -34.87
N VAL A 223 2.50 14.04 -34.64
CA VAL A 223 2.56 12.57 -34.65
C VAL A 223 1.64 11.95 -33.59
N PHE A 224 1.57 12.54 -32.40
CA PHE A 224 0.70 12.05 -31.33
C PHE A 224 -0.77 12.18 -31.72
N GLN A 225 -1.15 13.33 -32.26
CA GLN A 225 -2.53 13.59 -32.69
C GLN A 225 -2.95 12.64 -33.81
N ALA A 226 -2.12 12.51 -34.86
CA ALA A 226 -2.43 11.62 -35.98
C ALA A 226 -2.60 10.15 -35.55
N ILE A 227 -1.76 9.66 -34.63
CA ILE A 227 -1.86 8.29 -34.10
C ILE A 227 -3.12 8.14 -33.24
N LEU A 228 -3.39 9.10 -32.34
CA LEU A 228 -4.56 9.05 -31.46
C LEU A 228 -5.87 9.07 -32.26
N GLU A 229 -6.01 10.00 -33.20
CA GLU A 229 -7.18 10.11 -34.08
C GLU A 229 -7.38 8.81 -34.88
N SER A 230 -6.30 8.26 -35.45
CA SER A 230 -6.37 7.00 -36.19
C SER A 230 -6.85 5.85 -35.30
N LEU A 231 -6.32 5.76 -34.07
CA LEU A 231 -6.70 4.72 -33.11
C LEU A 231 -8.16 4.87 -32.66
N GLU A 232 -8.62 6.10 -32.39
CA GLU A 232 -10.00 6.40 -32.01
C GLU A 232 -11.02 5.97 -33.08
N VAL A 233 -10.66 6.07 -34.36
CA VAL A 233 -11.50 5.56 -35.46
C VAL A 233 -11.72 4.04 -35.32
N TYR A 234 -10.66 3.26 -35.12
CA TYR A 234 -10.78 1.80 -34.96
C TYR A 234 -11.57 1.43 -33.71
N LEU A 235 -11.32 2.11 -32.59
CA LEU A 235 -12.04 1.87 -31.33
C LEU A 235 -13.54 2.17 -31.47
N THR A 236 -13.89 3.26 -32.15
CA THR A 236 -15.29 3.66 -32.36
C THR A 236 -16.03 2.70 -33.29
N GLN A 237 -15.35 2.19 -34.31
CA GLN A 237 -15.95 1.24 -35.27
C GLN A 237 -16.14 -0.16 -34.69
N SER A 238 -15.38 -0.53 -33.66
CA SER A 238 -15.34 -1.88 -33.10
C SER A 238 -15.40 -1.89 -31.56
N PRO A 239 -16.50 -1.43 -30.94
CA PRO A 239 -16.59 -1.25 -29.48
C PRO A 239 -16.46 -2.56 -28.69
N GLY A 240 -16.78 -3.72 -29.30
CA GLY A 240 -16.58 -5.04 -28.67
C GLY A 240 -15.15 -5.59 -28.72
N LYS A 241 -14.22 -4.87 -29.35
CA LYS A 241 -12.82 -5.30 -29.58
C LYS A 241 -11.80 -4.30 -29.06
N ILE A 242 -12.19 -3.43 -28.12
CA ILE A 242 -11.32 -2.36 -27.61
C ILE A 242 -9.99 -2.91 -27.11
N GLU A 243 -10.00 -3.99 -26.31
CA GLU A 243 -8.78 -4.58 -25.75
C GLU A 243 -7.87 -5.17 -26.83
N GLU A 244 -8.43 -5.87 -27.82
CA GLU A 244 -7.71 -6.43 -28.97
C GLU A 244 -7.01 -5.30 -29.77
N ILE A 245 -7.74 -4.23 -30.08
CA ILE A 245 -7.23 -3.09 -30.86
C ILE A 245 -6.13 -2.33 -30.11
N LEU A 246 -6.30 -2.10 -28.81
CA LEU A 246 -5.27 -1.45 -27.98
C LEU A 246 -4.01 -2.34 -27.87
N GLY A 247 -4.19 -3.65 -27.75
CA GLY A 247 -3.10 -4.63 -27.76
C GLY A 247 -2.31 -4.61 -29.06
N ASP A 248 -2.99 -4.68 -30.20
CA ASP A 248 -2.38 -4.62 -31.53
C ASP A 248 -1.65 -3.30 -31.78
N ALA A 249 -2.23 -2.17 -31.33
CA ALA A 249 -1.58 -0.87 -31.43
C ALA A 249 -0.28 -0.80 -30.61
N ALA A 250 -0.30 -1.30 -29.37
CA ALA A 250 0.90 -1.37 -28.53
C ALA A 250 1.97 -2.30 -29.13
N TRP A 251 1.55 -3.42 -29.73
CA TRP A 251 2.44 -4.34 -30.44
C TRP A 251 3.05 -3.68 -31.69
N ALA A 252 2.26 -2.95 -32.46
CA ALA A 252 2.72 -2.24 -33.66
C ALA A 252 3.77 -1.17 -33.32
N VAL A 253 3.60 -0.45 -32.20
CA VAL A 253 4.61 0.49 -31.69
C VAL A 253 5.90 -0.24 -31.32
N SER A 254 5.79 -1.38 -30.64
CA SER A 254 6.95 -2.20 -30.26
C SER A 254 7.71 -2.74 -31.48
N GLU A 255 6.98 -3.22 -32.49
CA GLU A 255 7.57 -3.70 -33.75
C GLU A 255 8.23 -2.57 -34.54
N ALA A 256 7.62 -1.38 -34.58
CA ALA A 256 8.24 -0.20 -35.18
C ALA A 256 9.55 0.17 -34.47
N ALA A 257 9.55 0.22 -33.12
CA ALA A 257 10.76 0.48 -32.34
C ALA A 257 11.86 -0.55 -32.63
N ARG A 258 11.52 -1.84 -32.64
CA ARG A 258 12.45 -2.93 -32.96
C ARG A 258 13.09 -2.77 -34.33
N ARG A 259 12.32 -2.43 -35.37
CA ARG A 259 12.84 -2.18 -36.75
C ARG A 259 13.81 -1.01 -36.82
N HIS A 260 13.72 -0.06 -35.89
CA HIS A 260 14.61 1.09 -35.77
C HIS A 260 15.69 0.93 -34.69
N HIS A 261 15.86 -0.28 -34.15
CA HIS A 261 16.82 -0.58 -33.09
C HIS A 261 16.64 0.32 -31.85
N GLN A 262 15.39 0.65 -31.52
CA GLN A 262 15.02 1.42 -30.35
C GLN A 262 14.24 0.55 -29.36
N ASP A 263 14.27 0.94 -28.09
CA ASP A 263 13.44 0.38 -27.03
C ASP A 263 12.19 1.26 -26.84
N ALA A 264 11.01 0.70 -27.08
CA ALA A 264 9.74 1.42 -27.02
C ALA A 264 9.39 1.87 -25.59
N GLU A 265 9.70 1.04 -24.59
CA GLU A 265 9.44 1.32 -23.18
C GLU A 265 10.33 2.47 -22.70
N TRP A 266 11.62 2.42 -23.05
CA TRP A 266 12.57 3.49 -22.75
C TRP A 266 12.20 4.81 -23.44
N ALA A 267 11.80 4.77 -24.72
CA ALA A 267 11.39 5.95 -25.45
C ALA A 267 10.13 6.60 -24.83
N LEU A 268 9.15 5.79 -24.42
CA LEU A 268 7.95 6.27 -23.73
C LEU A 268 8.30 6.84 -22.36
N TRP A 269 9.17 6.17 -21.60
CA TRP A 269 9.62 6.62 -20.29
C TRP A 269 10.27 8.01 -20.38
N GLN A 270 11.18 8.23 -21.33
CA GLN A 270 11.83 9.53 -21.54
C GLN A 270 10.80 10.63 -21.81
N ARG A 271 9.77 10.32 -22.60
CA ARG A 271 8.72 11.28 -22.92
C ARG A 271 7.87 11.65 -21.70
N VAL A 272 7.53 10.66 -20.88
CA VAL A 272 6.74 10.88 -19.66
C VAL A 272 7.51 11.71 -18.63
N VAL A 273 8.81 11.46 -18.46
CA VAL A 273 9.69 12.25 -17.57
C VAL A 273 9.85 13.69 -18.06
N ALA A 274 10.01 13.90 -19.37
CA ALA A 274 10.12 15.25 -19.95
C ALA A 274 8.86 16.10 -19.71
N LEU A 275 7.68 15.48 -19.80
CA LEU A 275 6.40 16.14 -19.50
C LEU A 275 6.20 16.46 -18.00
N ALA A 276 7.05 15.93 -17.11
CA ALA A 276 6.96 16.14 -15.66
C ALA A 276 7.78 17.33 -15.15
N SER A 277 8.72 17.77 -15.97
CA SER A 277 9.80 18.67 -15.59
C SER A 277 9.56 20.12 -16.04
N ILE A 278 8.32 20.41 -16.50
CA ILE A 278 7.80 21.71 -16.94
C ILE A 278 6.60 22.02 -16.05
#